data_AF-F6RE01-F1
#
_entry.id   AF-F6RE01-F1
#
_cell.length_a   1.000
_cell.length_b   1.000
_cell.length_c   1.000
_cell.angle_alpha   90.00
_cell.angle_beta   90.00
_cell.angle_gamma   90.00
#
_symmetry.space_group_name_H-M   'P 1'
#
loop_
_entity.id
_entity.type
_entity.pdbx_description
1 polymer ?
#
loop_
_entity_poly.entity_id
_entity_poly.type
_entity_poly.pdbx_seq_one_letter_code
_entity_poly.pdbx_strand_id
1 'polypeptide(L)'
;MFGIWIAALLFLSTSTGKEVCYERVGCFRDGLPWTGTLSRELAGLPWSPEEINTRFLLYTRRNPRAYQEISAVNYLTIQASHFRTDKITRINIAGWKTDGKWQQVMCNVLLKVEDVNCINLDWINGSLEYIHAVNNLRVVGAEVAYFIDVLVKKFGYSPAKVHLIGHSLGAHLAGEAGSRMPGLGRITGLDPAGPYFHNTPKEVRLDPSDANFVDVIHTNAVRLLFELGAGTINACGHLDFYPNGGKHMPGCEDLITPLFKFDFNAYKEGVTSFFDCNHARSHRFYTESILDPDAFIAYPCRSYESFKAVGGTNCLLNSVETISLKGAYFSM
;
A
#
# COMPACT_ATOMS: atom_id res chain seq x y z
N MET A 1 -4.67 -62.76 -21.21
CA MET A 1 -4.61 -61.28 -21.25
C MET A 1 -5.52 -60.75 -20.15
N PHE A 2 -4.99 -60.51 -18.95
CA PHE A 2 -5.73 -59.92 -17.84
C PHE A 2 -5.43 -58.42 -17.82
N GLY A 3 -6.43 -57.60 -18.18
CA GLY A 3 -6.34 -56.14 -18.13
C GLY A 3 -6.60 -55.64 -16.71
N ILE A 4 -5.60 -55.01 -16.10
CA ILE A 4 -5.72 -54.35 -14.80
C ILE A 4 -6.24 -52.94 -15.06
N TRP A 5 -7.44 -52.63 -14.58
CA TRP A 5 -7.98 -51.28 -14.54
C TRP A 5 -7.42 -50.55 -13.32
N ILE A 6 -6.57 -49.54 -13.54
CA ILE A 6 -6.14 -48.61 -12.49
C ILE A 6 -7.23 -47.54 -12.37
N ALA A 7 -8.10 -47.67 -11.38
CA ALA A 7 -8.95 -46.58 -10.94
C ALA A 7 -8.09 -45.57 -10.17
N ALA A 8 -7.73 -44.46 -10.82
CA ALA A 8 -7.14 -43.32 -10.14
C ALA A 8 -8.23 -42.63 -9.31
N LEU A 9 -8.31 -42.96 -8.03
CA LEU A 9 -9.07 -42.18 -7.04
C LEU A 9 -8.36 -40.84 -6.85
N LEU A 10 -8.80 -39.82 -7.59
CA LEU A 10 -8.51 -38.42 -7.27
C LEU A 10 -9.21 -38.08 -5.95
N PHE A 11 -8.51 -38.28 -4.84
CA PHE A 11 -8.85 -37.60 -3.60
C PHE A 11 -8.57 -36.11 -3.81
N LEU A 12 -9.59 -35.37 -4.26
CA LEU A 12 -9.69 -33.94 -4.01
C LEU A 12 -9.92 -33.77 -2.51
N SER A 13 -8.86 -33.94 -1.71
CA SER A 13 -8.86 -33.42 -0.36
C SER A 13 -8.81 -31.90 -0.53
N THR A 14 -9.95 -31.24 -0.33
CA THR A 14 -9.95 -29.80 -0.07
C THR A 14 -9.30 -29.65 1.30
N SER A 15 -7.96 -29.53 1.33
CA SER A 15 -7.23 -29.07 2.50
C SER A 15 -7.81 -27.72 2.88
N THR A 16 -8.73 -27.74 3.85
CA THR A 16 -9.28 -26.52 4.44
C THR A 16 -8.18 -26.00 5.35
N GLY A 17 -7.54 -24.90 4.94
CA GLY A 17 -6.53 -24.23 5.77
C GLY A 17 -7.07 -23.95 7.18
N LYS A 18 -6.18 -23.87 8.15
CA LYS A 18 -6.46 -23.40 9.51
C LYS A 18 -7.08 -22.00 9.47
N GLU A 19 -7.83 -21.67 10.51
CA GLU A 19 -8.51 -20.38 10.66
C GLU A 19 -8.28 -19.83 12.06
N VAL A 20 -8.13 -18.51 12.16
CA VAL A 20 -8.17 -17.76 13.42
C VAL A 20 -9.23 -16.67 13.33
N CYS A 21 -9.99 -16.46 14.41
CA CYS A 21 -11.04 -15.46 14.45
C CYS A 21 -10.82 -14.50 15.62
N TYR A 22 -11.04 -13.20 15.38
CA TYR A 22 -11.00 -12.17 16.39
C TYR A 22 -12.33 -11.42 16.40
N GLU A 23 -12.86 -11.17 17.60
CA GLU A 23 -14.25 -10.72 17.82
C GLU A 23 -14.66 -9.54 16.93
N ARG A 24 -13.79 -8.54 16.76
CA ARG A 24 -14.10 -7.29 16.03
C ARG A 24 -13.74 -7.29 14.55
N VAL A 25 -12.79 -8.11 14.10
CA VAL A 25 -12.24 -8.07 12.73
C VAL A 25 -12.50 -9.34 11.91
N GLY A 26 -13.18 -10.32 12.50
CA GLY A 26 -13.62 -11.55 11.83
C GLY A 26 -12.53 -12.62 11.76
N CYS A 27 -12.70 -13.53 10.78
CA CYS A 27 -11.87 -14.72 10.65
C CYS A 27 -10.88 -14.64 9.47
N PHE A 28 -9.71 -15.25 9.66
CA PHE A 28 -8.61 -15.27 8.72
C PHE A 28 -8.14 -16.71 8.53
N ARG A 29 -8.15 -17.18 7.27
CA ARG A 29 -7.72 -18.52 6.89
C ARG A 29 -6.33 -18.52 6.26
N ASP A 30 -5.57 -19.58 6.48
CA ASP A 30 -4.30 -19.88 5.79
C ASP A 30 -4.51 -20.86 4.61
N GLY A 31 -5.57 -20.65 3.83
CA GLY A 31 -5.80 -21.33 2.55
C GLY A 31 -5.45 -20.45 1.36
N LEU A 32 -5.54 -21.00 0.14
CA LEU A 32 -5.47 -20.21 -1.10
C LEU A 32 -6.51 -19.06 -1.06
N PRO A 33 -6.18 -17.85 -1.57
CA PRO A 33 -4.90 -17.46 -2.17
C PRO A 33 -3.86 -16.90 -1.16
N TRP A 34 -4.14 -16.96 0.14
CA TRP A 34 -3.37 -16.29 1.20
C TRP A 34 -2.03 -16.94 1.51
N THR A 35 -1.91 -18.25 1.28
CA THR A 35 -0.67 -19.05 1.38
C THR A 35 -0.74 -20.24 0.41
N GLY A 36 0.34 -21.01 0.31
CA GLY A 36 0.42 -22.20 -0.55
C GLY A 36 0.51 -21.90 -2.05
N THR A 37 0.77 -20.62 -2.40
CA THR A 37 1.09 -20.20 -3.77
C THR A 37 2.59 -19.97 -3.89
N LEU A 38 3.13 -20.00 -5.12
CA LEU A 38 4.55 -19.74 -5.38
C LEU A 38 5.03 -18.39 -4.82
N SER A 39 4.16 -17.36 -4.85
CA SER A 39 4.48 -16.04 -4.32
C SER A 39 4.36 -15.94 -2.80
N ARG A 40 3.69 -16.90 -2.12
CA ARG A 40 3.30 -16.80 -0.71
C ARG A 40 3.48 -18.12 0.07
N GLU A 41 4.53 -18.87 -0.24
CA GLU A 41 4.76 -20.19 0.35
C GLU A 41 4.97 -20.15 1.87
N LEU A 42 5.60 -19.08 2.39
CA LEU A 42 5.84 -18.88 3.82
C LEU A 42 4.78 -18.02 4.51
N ALA A 43 3.74 -17.57 3.79
CA ALA A 43 2.65 -16.83 4.39
C ALA A 43 1.78 -17.75 5.26
N GLY A 44 1.04 -17.18 6.21
CA GLY A 44 0.28 -17.95 7.18
C GLY A 44 -0.81 -17.12 7.86
N LEU A 45 -1.18 -17.51 9.08
CA LEU A 45 -2.16 -16.78 9.87
C LEU A 45 -1.59 -15.46 10.41
N PRO A 46 -2.41 -14.40 10.46
CA PRO A 46 -2.02 -13.15 11.10
C PRO A 46 -1.97 -13.29 12.63
N TRP A 47 -1.30 -12.35 13.28
CA TRP A 47 -1.33 -12.19 14.73
C TRP A 47 -2.65 -11.58 15.22
N SER A 48 -2.85 -11.64 16.53
CA SER A 48 -4.00 -11.00 17.15
C SER A 48 -3.94 -9.48 17.05
N PRO A 49 -5.10 -8.81 17.01
CA PRO A 49 -5.15 -7.36 17.07
C PRO A 49 -4.42 -6.75 18.27
N GLU A 50 -4.42 -7.45 19.42
CA GLU A 50 -3.76 -7.04 20.66
C GLU A 50 -2.22 -7.12 20.54
N GLU A 51 -1.69 -8.14 19.87
CA GLU A 51 -0.25 -8.26 19.61
C GLU A 51 0.24 -7.22 18.59
N ILE A 52 -0.56 -6.96 17.54
CA ILE A 52 -0.22 -5.95 16.53
C ILE A 52 -0.34 -4.53 17.10
N ASN A 53 -1.30 -4.31 18.01
CA ASN A 53 -1.55 -3.04 18.69
C ASN A 53 -1.66 -1.86 17.70
N THR A 54 -2.64 -1.92 16.80
CA THR A 54 -2.86 -0.87 15.80
C THR A 54 -3.39 0.40 16.47
N ARG A 55 -2.73 1.54 16.21
CA ARG A 55 -3.06 2.85 16.81
C ARG A 55 -3.35 3.89 15.75
N PHE A 56 -4.37 4.72 16.00
CA PHE A 56 -4.77 5.82 15.12
C PHE A 56 -4.39 7.15 15.76
N LEU A 57 -3.37 7.81 15.20
CA LEU A 57 -2.77 9.03 15.77
C LEU A 57 -3.29 10.25 15.01
N LEU A 58 -4.28 10.96 15.57
CA LEU A 58 -4.95 12.08 14.91
C LEU A 58 -4.18 13.39 15.07
N TYR A 59 -3.93 14.06 13.95
CA TYR A 59 -3.47 15.43 13.82
C TYR A 59 -4.51 16.26 13.07
N THR A 60 -4.71 17.49 13.55
CA THR A 60 -5.54 18.50 12.88
C THR A 60 -4.82 19.84 12.95
N ARG A 61 -5.37 20.88 12.31
CA ARG A 61 -4.85 22.25 12.45
C ARG A 61 -4.88 22.76 13.90
N ARG A 62 -5.69 22.16 14.78
CA ARG A 62 -5.78 22.50 16.22
C ARG A 62 -4.71 21.82 17.06
N ASN A 63 -4.15 20.71 16.59
CA ASN A 63 -3.09 19.95 17.27
C ASN A 63 -2.02 19.44 16.28
N PRO A 64 -1.36 20.32 15.50
CA PRO A 64 -0.47 19.88 14.42
C PRO A 64 0.84 19.26 14.93
N ARG A 65 1.21 19.48 16.20
CA ARG A 65 2.49 19.02 16.78
C ARG A 65 2.37 17.78 17.66
N ALA A 66 1.19 17.51 18.20
CA ALA A 66 0.95 16.43 19.16
C ALA A 66 -0.33 15.71 18.78
N TYR A 67 -0.24 14.40 18.57
CA TYR A 67 -1.40 13.60 18.20
C TYR A 67 -2.39 13.48 19.36
N GLN A 68 -3.66 13.27 19.01
CA GLN A 68 -4.64 12.66 19.88
C GLN A 68 -4.83 11.21 19.44
N GLU A 69 -4.57 10.27 20.33
CA GLU A 69 -4.85 8.87 20.02
C GLU A 69 -6.35 8.63 20.09
N ILE A 70 -6.91 8.13 18.99
CA ILE A 70 -8.34 7.86 18.85
C ILE A 70 -8.56 6.38 18.56
N SER A 71 -9.71 5.86 18.97
CA SER A 71 -10.01 4.43 18.94
C SER A 71 -11.44 4.17 18.46
N ALA A 72 -11.58 3.19 17.56
CA ALA A 72 -12.87 2.64 17.16
C ALA A 72 -13.53 1.85 18.31
N VAL A 73 -12.72 1.15 19.12
CA VAL A 73 -13.19 0.37 20.27
C VAL A 73 -13.78 1.29 21.34
N ASN A 74 -13.09 2.40 21.63
CA ASN A 74 -13.60 3.46 22.48
C ASN A 74 -13.89 4.72 21.67
N TYR A 75 -15.01 4.73 20.94
CA TYR A 75 -15.41 5.83 20.05
C TYR A 75 -15.54 7.19 20.75
N LEU A 76 -15.68 7.22 22.09
CA LEU A 76 -15.69 8.47 22.86
C LEU A 76 -14.37 9.25 22.72
N THR A 77 -13.25 8.56 22.46
CA THR A 77 -11.97 9.21 22.15
C THR A 77 -12.04 10.04 20.87
N ILE A 78 -12.74 9.55 19.84
CA ILE A 78 -12.98 10.30 18.59
C ILE A 78 -13.85 11.53 18.91
N GLN A 79 -14.91 11.37 19.69
CA GLN A 79 -15.82 12.45 20.06
C GLN A 79 -15.15 13.55 20.90
N ALA A 80 -14.24 13.18 21.80
CA ALA A 80 -13.50 14.12 22.65
C ALA A 80 -12.30 14.78 21.94
N SER A 81 -11.91 14.27 20.76
CA SER A 81 -10.79 14.77 19.99
C SER A 81 -11.16 16.01 19.14
N HIS A 82 -10.20 16.49 18.36
CA HIS A 82 -10.40 17.52 17.35
C HIS A 82 -10.92 16.98 16.01
N PHE A 83 -11.30 15.70 15.93
CA PHE A 83 -11.88 15.13 14.71
C PHE A 83 -13.13 15.90 14.28
N ARG A 84 -13.24 16.16 12.97
CA ARG A 84 -14.34 16.92 12.37
C ARG A 84 -15.01 16.12 11.27
N THR A 85 -16.30 15.85 11.44
CA THR A 85 -17.10 15.09 10.45
C THR A 85 -17.32 15.87 9.15
N ASP A 86 -17.22 17.21 9.20
CA ASP A 86 -17.34 18.07 8.03
C ASP A 86 -16.06 18.14 7.18
N LYS A 87 -14.93 17.59 7.65
CA LYS A 87 -13.64 17.58 6.92
C LYS A 87 -13.35 16.24 6.25
N ILE A 88 -12.42 16.24 5.28
CA ILE A 88 -11.87 15.01 4.68
C ILE A 88 -10.91 14.36 5.70
N THR A 89 -10.83 13.04 5.69
CA THR A 89 -9.92 12.27 6.53
C THR A 89 -8.87 11.59 5.66
N ARG A 90 -7.60 11.89 5.92
CA ARG A 90 -6.45 11.25 5.26
C ARG A 90 -5.74 10.35 6.25
N ILE A 91 -5.60 9.07 5.95
CA ILE A 91 -4.92 8.09 6.80
C ILE A 91 -3.61 7.68 6.14
N ASN A 92 -2.47 8.07 6.73
CA ASN A 92 -1.14 7.70 6.28
C ASN A 92 -0.75 6.35 6.88
N ILE A 93 -0.44 5.37 6.05
CA ILE A 93 -0.22 3.98 6.45
C ILE A 93 1.24 3.61 6.13
N ALA A 94 2.02 3.37 7.19
CA ALA A 94 3.42 2.98 7.09
C ALA A 94 3.61 1.59 6.48
N GLY A 95 4.82 1.34 5.96
CA GLY A 95 5.26 0.07 5.42
C GLY A 95 5.96 -0.83 6.44
N TRP A 96 6.79 -1.73 5.93
CA TRP A 96 7.64 -2.61 6.73
C TRP A 96 8.62 -1.78 7.58
N LYS A 97 8.72 -2.08 8.89
CA LYS A 97 9.76 -1.57 9.80
C LYS A 97 9.98 -0.04 9.74
N THR A 98 8.89 0.73 9.62
CA THR A 98 8.97 2.20 9.46
C THR A 98 8.89 2.92 10.82
N ASP A 99 9.64 4.01 10.99
CA ASP A 99 9.72 4.79 12.24
C ASP A 99 8.68 5.91 12.40
N GLY A 100 7.76 6.03 11.45
CA GLY A 100 6.68 7.03 11.45
C GLY A 100 7.05 8.44 10.99
N LYS A 101 8.34 8.73 10.72
CA LYS A 101 8.78 10.11 10.41
C LYS A 101 8.14 10.68 9.14
N TRP A 102 8.06 9.89 8.07
CA TRP A 102 7.49 10.37 6.82
C TRP A 102 5.99 10.68 6.96
N GLN A 103 5.25 9.89 7.74
CA GLN A 103 3.83 10.12 7.99
C GLN A 103 3.63 11.43 8.75
N GLN A 104 4.55 11.76 9.68
CA GLN A 104 4.53 13.05 10.37
C GLN A 104 4.79 14.22 9.42
N VAL A 105 5.80 14.09 8.54
CA VAL A 105 6.08 15.11 7.52
C VAL A 105 4.86 15.28 6.60
N MET A 106 4.24 14.18 6.17
CA MET A 106 3.04 14.19 5.35
C MET A 106 1.90 14.96 6.02
N CYS A 107 1.56 14.65 7.27
CA CYS A 107 0.53 15.40 7.99
C CYS A 107 0.87 16.88 8.14
N ASN A 108 2.12 17.22 8.44
CA ASN A 108 2.54 18.62 8.56
C ASN A 108 2.34 19.39 7.25
N VAL A 109 2.59 18.75 6.11
CA VAL A 109 2.41 19.35 4.78
C VAL A 109 0.93 19.46 4.43
N LEU A 110 0.16 18.38 4.61
CA LEU A 110 -1.29 18.38 4.37
C LEU A 110 -2.02 19.48 5.15
N LEU A 111 -1.68 19.63 6.44
CA LEU A 111 -2.33 20.61 7.32
C LEU A 111 -2.00 22.07 6.97
N LYS A 112 -0.90 22.33 6.24
CA LYS A 112 -0.56 23.68 5.74
C LYS A 112 -1.50 24.11 4.62
N VAL A 113 -1.86 23.20 3.73
CA VAL A 113 -2.63 23.54 2.51
C VAL A 113 -4.13 23.26 2.65
N GLU A 114 -4.53 22.33 3.51
CA GLU A 114 -5.92 21.93 3.66
C GLU A 114 -6.34 21.71 5.12
N ASP A 115 -7.61 21.94 5.42
CA ASP A 115 -8.21 21.66 6.73
C ASP A 115 -8.78 20.25 6.74
N VAL A 116 -7.97 19.28 7.18
CA VAL A 116 -8.29 17.84 7.16
C VAL A 116 -8.09 17.19 8.53
N ASN A 117 -8.72 16.04 8.74
CA ASN A 117 -8.31 15.10 9.77
C ASN A 117 -7.15 14.26 9.20
N CYS A 118 -5.93 14.47 9.67
CA CYS A 118 -4.78 13.68 9.26
C CYS A 118 -4.47 12.62 10.31
N ILE A 119 -4.51 11.35 9.95
CA ILE A 119 -4.30 10.24 10.88
C ILE A 119 -3.05 9.49 10.45
N ASN A 120 -2.09 9.33 11.34
CA ASN A 120 -0.99 8.40 11.13
C ASN A 120 -1.38 7.05 11.74
N LEU A 121 -1.38 6.00 10.92
CA LEU A 121 -1.59 4.64 11.39
C LEU A 121 -0.26 4.07 11.88
N ASP A 122 -0.21 3.74 13.16
CA ASP A 122 0.93 3.07 13.80
C ASP A 122 0.58 1.60 14.02
N TRP A 123 1.35 0.72 13.38
CA TRP A 123 1.23 -0.73 13.48
C TRP A 123 2.62 -1.39 13.58
N ILE A 124 3.61 -0.64 14.11
CA ILE A 124 5.03 -1.00 14.08
C ILE A 124 5.29 -2.40 14.65
N ASN A 125 4.60 -2.78 15.74
CA ASN A 125 4.73 -4.08 16.39
C ASN A 125 4.45 -5.23 15.42
N GLY A 126 3.40 -5.11 14.59
CA GLY A 126 3.05 -6.11 13.58
C GLY A 126 3.91 -6.08 12.33
N SER A 127 4.84 -5.12 12.20
CA SER A 127 5.58 -4.84 10.97
C SER A 127 7.10 -5.11 11.05
N LEU A 128 7.61 -5.66 12.15
CA LEU A 128 9.06 -5.82 12.35
C LEU A 128 9.67 -6.91 11.45
N GLU A 129 9.03 -8.07 11.40
CA GLU A 129 9.46 -9.23 10.61
C GLU A 129 8.63 -9.35 9.33
N TYR A 130 9.27 -9.41 8.16
CA TYR A 130 8.59 -9.24 6.87
C TYR A 130 7.45 -10.23 6.64
N ILE A 131 7.65 -11.51 6.95
CA ILE A 131 6.63 -12.55 6.77
C ILE A 131 5.44 -12.33 7.68
N HIS A 132 5.69 -11.98 8.94
CA HIS A 132 4.62 -11.64 9.87
C HIS A 132 3.89 -10.37 9.43
N ALA A 133 4.61 -9.35 8.99
CA ALA A 133 4.04 -8.11 8.46
C ALA A 133 3.09 -8.38 7.28
N VAL A 134 3.51 -9.20 6.32
CA VAL A 134 2.70 -9.61 5.16
C VAL A 134 1.39 -10.29 5.57
N ASN A 135 1.39 -11.11 6.62
CA ASN A 135 0.18 -11.75 7.12
C ASN A 135 -0.69 -10.76 7.90
N ASN A 136 -0.05 -9.96 8.76
CA ASN A 136 -0.69 -9.01 9.66
C ASN A 136 -1.45 -7.89 8.92
N LEU A 137 -1.09 -7.58 7.66
CA LEU A 137 -1.85 -6.62 6.84
C LEU A 137 -3.34 -6.93 6.82
N ARG A 138 -3.72 -8.21 6.85
CA ARG A 138 -5.13 -8.63 6.84
C ARG A 138 -5.88 -8.17 8.09
N VAL A 139 -5.26 -8.30 9.25
CA VAL A 139 -5.84 -7.86 10.53
C VAL A 139 -5.83 -6.34 10.63
N VAL A 140 -4.73 -5.69 10.26
CA VAL A 140 -4.65 -4.22 10.33
C VAL A 140 -5.58 -3.54 9.33
N GLY A 141 -5.71 -4.09 8.12
CA GLY A 141 -6.68 -3.62 7.13
C GLY A 141 -8.12 -3.78 7.63
N ALA A 142 -8.43 -4.88 8.31
CA ALA A 142 -9.71 -5.06 8.97
C ALA A 142 -9.94 -4.08 10.13
N GLU A 143 -8.91 -3.71 10.90
CA GLU A 143 -8.99 -2.67 11.93
C GLU A 143 -9.27 -1.29 11.34
N VAL A 144 -8.63 -0.95 10.22
CA VAL A 144 -8.89 0.32 9.51
C VAL A 144 -10.32 0.34 8.96
N ALA A 145 -10.80 -0.76 8.37
CA ALA A 145 -12.18 -0.88 7.93
C ALA A 145 -13.17 -0.75 9.10
N TYR A 146 -12.90 -1.39 10.23
CA TYR A 146 -13.70 -1.27 11.44
C TYR A 146 -13.73 0.17 11.97
N PHE A 147 -12.59 0.86 11.97
CA PHE A 147 -12.51 2.28 12.34
C PHE A 147 -13.39 3.16 11.44
N ILE A 148 -13.34 2.96 10.12
CA ILE A 148 -14.17 3.71 9.17
C ILE A 148 -15.66 3.38 9.38
N ASP A 149 -16.01 2.11 9.61
CA ASP A 149 -17.39 1.68 9.91
C ASP A 149 -17.94 2.36 11.17
N VAL A 150 -17.12 2.52 12.22
CA VAL A 150 -17.49 3.27 13.43
C VAL A 150 -17.74 4.75 13.11
N LEU A 151 -16.91 5.38 12.26
CA LEU A 151 -17.16 6.75 11.79
C LEU A 151 -18.50 6.86 11.07
N VAL A 152 -18.82 5.90 10.20
CA VAL A 152 -20.10 5.85 9.49
C VAL A 152 -21.27 5.73 10.47
N LYS A 153 -21.25 4.69 11.31
CA LYS A 153 -22.38 4.32 12.17
C LYS A 153 -22.60 5.26 13.35
N LYS A 154 -21.53 5.81 13.93
CA LYS A 154 -21.61 6.65 15.15
C LYS A 154 -21.60 8.14 14.85
N PHE A 155 -20.99 8.57 13.74
CA PHE A 155 -20.78 9.99 13.44
C PHE A 155 -21.45 10.44 12.14
N GLY A 156 -22.16 9.55 11.43
CA GLY A 156 -22.79 9.87 10.15
C GLY A 156 -21.77 10.26 9.08
N TYR A 157 -20.53 9.80 9.20
CA TYR A 157 -19.44 10.15 8.30
C TYR A 157 -19.52 9.33 7.02
N SER A 158 -19.27 9.94 5.86
CA SER A 158 -19.28 9.21 4.58
C SER A 158 -17.92 8.55 4.31
N PRO A 159 -17.86 7.26 3.92
CA PRO A 159 -16.60 6.61 3.54
C PRO A 159 -15.96 7.25 2.29
N ALA A 160 -16.76 7.94 1.46
CA ALA A 160 -16.28 8.69 0.31
C ALA A 160 -15.37 9.89 0.70
N LYS A 161 -15.41 10.32 1.97
CA LYS A 161 -14.53 11.37 2.52
C LYS A 161 -13.24 10.81 3.15
N VAL A 162 -12.97 9.53 2.98
CA VAL A 162 -11.73 8.89 3.46
C VAL A 162 -10.77 8.69 2.29
N HIS A 163 -9.51 9.06 2.52
CA HIS A 163 -8.40 8.82 1.62
C HIS A 163 -7.30 8.07 2.37
N LEU A 164 -7.03 6.82 1.98
CA LEU A 164 -5.94 6.03 2.53
C LEU A 164 -4.68 6.25 1.69
N ILE A 165 -3.55 6.57 2.32
CA ILE A 165 -2.26 6.83 1.66
C ILE A 165 -1.28 5.81 2.23
N GLY A 166 -1.02 4.74 1.48
CA GLY A 166 -0.22 3.61 1.93
C GLY A 166 1.12 3.52 1.22
N HIS A 167 2.21 3.43 1.98
CA HIS A 167 3.56 3.22 1.44
C HIS A 167 4.01 1.76 1.60
N SER A 168 4.66 1.19 0.59
CA SER A 168 5.20 -0.18 0.67
C SER A 168 4.11 -1.22 0.98
N LEU A 169 4.29 -2.05 2.02
CA LEU A 169 3.26 -2.94 2.56
C LEU A 169 1.96 -2.19 2.95
N GLY A 170 2.08 -0.92 3.37
CA GLY A 170 0.94 -0.07 3.71
C GLY A 170 -0.01 0.18 2.55
N ALA A 171 0.46 0.09 1.30
CA ALA A 171 -0.41 0.18 0.12
C ALA A 171 -1.36 -1.01 0.02
N HIS A 172 -0.88 -2.22 0.32
CA HIS A 172 -1.71 -3.43 0.34
C HIS A 172 -2.61 -3.48 1.58
N LEU A 173 -2.16 -2.93 2.71
CA LEU A 173 -3.01 -2.70 3.88
C LEU A 173 -4.18 -1.77 3.53
N ALA A 174 -3.92 -0.70 2.78
CA ALA A 174 -4.98 0.19 2.29
C ALA A 174 -5.97 -0.56 1.37
N GLY A 175 -5.48 -1.42 0.48
CA GLY A 175 -6.31 -2.30 -0.36
C GLY A 175 -7.18 -3.25 0.47
N GLU A 176 -6.59 -3.93 1.46
CA GLU A 176 -7.32 -4.80 2.38
C GLU A 176 -8.45 -4.04 3.10
N ALA A 177 -8.17 -2.83 3.61
CA ALA A 177 -9.17 -1.99 4.24
C ALA A 177 -10.27 -1.54 3.26
N GLY A 178 -9.89 -1.16 2.04
CA GLY A 178 -10.81 -0.73 0.99
C GLY A 178 -11.74 -1.83 0.50
N SER A 179 -11.22 -3.05 0.29
CA SER A 179 -12.01 -4.22 -0.09
C SER A 179 -13.13 -4.55 0.91
N ARG A 180 -12.97 -4.13 2.17
CA ARG A 180 -13.92 -4.30 3.28
C ARG A 180 -14.84 -3.09 3.48
N MET A 181 -14.62 -1.99 2.75
CA MET A 181 -15.31 -0.72 2.95
C MET A 181 -15.93 -0.19 1.65
N PRO A 182 -17.14 -0.67 1.28
CA PRO A 182 -17.83 -0.20 0.09
C PRO A 182 -18.00 1.33 0.08
N GLY A 183 -17.69 1.95 -1.06
CA GLY A 183 -17.79 3.40 -1.23
C GLY A 183 -16.63 4.21 -0.64
N LEU A 184 -15.51 3.55 -0.28
CA LEU A 184 -14.27 4.24 0.11
C LEU A 184 -13.85 5.26 -0.96
N GLY A 185 -13.52 6.48 -0.54
CA GLY A 185 -13.25 7.60 -1.43
C GLY A 185 -12.03 7.40 -2.34
N ARG A 186 -10.85 7.26 -1.73
CA ARG A 186 -9.60 7.15 -2.49
C ARG A 186 -8.56 6.29 -1.77
N ILE A 187 -7.76 5.56 -2.54
CA ILE A 187 -6.51 4.98 -2.08
C ILE A 187 -5.37 5.54 -2.93
N THR A 188 -4.29 5.99 -2.30
CA THR A 188 -3.01 6.23 -2.98
C THR A 188 -1.99 5.20 -2.54
N GLY A 189 -1.48 4.42 -3.50
CA GLY A 189 -0.38 3.47 -3.29
C GLY A 189 0.97 4.12 -3.58
N LEU A 190 1.83 4.25 -2.57
CA LEU A 190 3.17 4.82 -2.71
C LEU A 190 4.18 3.66 -2.76
N ASP A 191 4.61 3.34 -3.97
CA ASP A 191 5.47 2.21 -4.32
C ASP A 191 5.05 0.90 -3.63
N PRO A 192 3.87 0.34 -3.95
CA PRO A 192 3.34 -0.85 -3.29
C PRO A 192 4.33 -2.01 -3.32
N ALA A 193 4.46 -2.78 -2.24
CA ALA A 193 5.49 -3.81 -2.14
C ALA A 193 5.33 -4.94 -3.20
N GLY A 194 6.40 -5.29 -3.89
CA GLY A 194 6.41 -6.39 -4.86
C GLY A 194 6.40 -7.80 -4.22
N PRO A 195 7.34 -8.13 -3.31
CA PRO A 195 7.44 -9.47 -2.74
C PRO A 195 6.15 -9.88 -2.02
N TYR A 196 5.70 -11.12 -2.20
CA TYR A 196 4.42 -11.65 -1.67
C TYR A 196 3.12 -11.09 -2.29
N PHE A 197 3.18 -10.10 -3.18
CA PHE A 197 2.02 -9.52 -3.86
C PHE A 197 2.11 -9.58 -5.39
N HIS A 198 3.31 -9.80 -5.95
CA HIS A 198 3.47 -10.03 -7.38
C HIS A 198 2.60 -11.19 -7.86
N ASN A 199 1.79 -10.88 -8.87
CA ASN A 199 0.90 -11.83 -9.56
C ASN A 199 -0.08 -12.56 -8.63
N THR A 200 -0.37 -11.99 -7.45
CA THR A 200 -1.44 -12.51 -6.61
C THR A 200 -2.81 -12.07 -7.12
N PRO A 201 -3.88 -12.81 -6.80
CA PRO A 201 -5.24 -12.37 -7.03
C PRO A 201 -5.52 -11.03 -6.36
N LYS A 202 -6.48 -10.28 -6.91
CA LYS A 202 -6.82 -8.92 -6.43
C LYS A 202 -7.22 -8.89 -4.96
N GLU A 203 -7.75 -9.99 -4.42
CA GLU A 203 -8.13 -10.10 -3.01
C GLU A 203 -6.93 -9.98 -2.06
N VAL A 204 -5.71 -10.23 -2.54
CA VAL A 204 -4.48 -10.27 -1.72
C VAL A 204 -3.69 -8.97 -1.76
N ARG A 205 -3.91 -8.14 -2.78
CA ARG A 205 -3.08 -6.97 -3.09
C ARG A 205 -3.94 -5.74 -3.30
N LEU A 206 -3.29 -4.59 -3.47
CA LEU A 206 -4.00 -3.39 -3.90
C LEU A 206 -4.54 -3.61 -5.32
N ASP A 207 -5.77 -3.17 -5.55
CA ASP A 207 -6.44 -3.25 -6.85
C ASP A 207 -7.39 -2.06 -7.05
N PRO A 208 -7.72 -1.68 -8.30
CA PRO A 208 -8.66 -0.59 -8.55
C PRO A 208 -10.04 -0.79 -7.92
N SER A 209 -10.47 -2.03 -7.63
CA SER A 209 -11.76 -2.27 -6.97
C SER A 209 -11.83 -1.83 -5.50
N ASP A 210 -10.70 -1.52 -4.87
CA ASP A 210 -10.64 -1.30 -3.41
C ASP A 210 -11.13 0.09 -2.99
N ALA A 211 -11.29 1.03 -3.93
CA ALA A 211 -11.86 2.35 -3.67
C ALA A 211 -12.52 2.92 -4.94
N ASN A 212 -13.31 3.98 -4.78
CA ASN A 212 -13.88 4.72 -5.90
C ASN A 212 -12.81 5.28 -6.84
N PHE A 213 -11.62 5.57 -6.31
CA PHE A 213 -10.46 5.97 -7.08
C PHE A 213 -9.17 5.45 -6.44
N VAL A 214 -8.26 4.95 -7.25
CA VAL A 214 -6.98 4.39 -6.79
C VAL A 214 -5.88 4.95 -7.68
N ASP A 215 -4.89 5.61 -7.10
CA ASP A 215 -3.74 6.11 -7.83
C ASP A 215 -2.44 5.60 -7.21
N VAL A 216 -1.46 5.23 -8.03
CA VAL A 216 -0.27 4.52 -7.59
C VAL A 216 0.97 5.20 -8.14
N ILE A 217 2.00 5.39 -7.32
CA ILE A 217 3.29 5.94 -7.75
C ILE A 217 4.34 4.85 -7.59
N HIS A 218 4.91 4.39 -8.71
CA HIS A 218 5.97 3.39 -8.75
C HIS A 218 7.34 4.09 -8.82
N THR A 219 8.21 3.83 -7.86
CA THR A 219 9.57 4.43 -7.82
C THR A 219 10.68 3.40 -7.66
N ASN A 220 10.34 2.14 -7.35
CA ASN A 220 11.29 1.04 -7.32
C ASN A 220 10.69 -0.26 -7.88
N ALA A 221 9.96 -0.13 -8.99
CA ALA A 221 9.29 -1.20 -9.72
C ALA A 221 10.27 -2.05 -10.54
N VAL A 222 11.10 -2.83 -9.85
CA VAL A 222 12.01 -3.81 -10.43
C VAL A 222 11.96 -5.13 -9.64
N ARG A 223 12.48 -6.23 -10.20
CA ARG A 223 12.41 -7.53 -9.52
C ARG A 223 13.46 -7.61 -8.41
N LEU A 224 13.02 -7.93 -7.19
CA LEU A 224 13.89 -8.08 -6.00
C LEU A 224 15.14 -8.94 -6.27
N LEU A 225 14.96 -10.12 -6.87
CA LEU A 225 16.04 -11.10 -7.07
C LEU A 225 17.15 -10.65 -8.03
N PHE A 226 16.88 -9.66 -8.91
CA PHE A 226 17.81 -9.26 -9.97
C PHE A 226 18.30 -7.82 -9.81
N GLU A 227 17.44 -6.94 -9.31
CA GLU A 227 17.68 -5.49 -9.29
C GLU A 227 17.34 -4.87 -7.92
N LEU A 228 17.14 -5.69 -6.88
CA LEU A 228 16.85 -5.23 -5.51
C LEU A 228 15.65 -4.27 -5.44
N GLY A 229 14.59 -4.56 -6.21
CA GLY A 229 13.35 -3.79 -6.18
C GLY A 229 12.43 -4.18 -5.04
N ALA A 230 12.03 -3.20 -4.23
CA ALA A 230 11.00 -3.33 -3.21
C ALA A 230 9.58 -3.14 -3.77
N GLY A 231 9.42 -2.31 -4.79
CA GLY A 231 8.13 -1.95 -5.38
C GLY A 231 7.60 -2.99 -6.38
N THR A 232 6.29 -3.00 -6.58
CA THR A 232 5.64 -3.87 -7.56
C THR A 232 5.79 -3.33 -8.97
N ILE A 233 6.03 -4.24 -9.92
CA ILE A 233 6.08 -3.92 -11.35
C ILE A 233 4.69 -3.80 -12.00
N ASN A 234 3.68 -4.39 -11.37
CA ASN A 234 2.34 -4.48 -11.95
C ASN A 234 1.56 -3.21 -11.64
N ALA A 235 0.88 -2.67 -12.65
CA ALA A 235 -0.15 -1.66 -12.44
C ALA A 235 -1.24 -2.22 -11.50
N CYS A 236 -1.62 -1.43 -10.49
CA CYS A 236 -2.61 -1.80 -9.50
C CYS A 236 -3.57 -0.63 -9.14
N GLY A 237 -3.53 0.46 -9.90
CA GLY A 237 -4.40 1.61 -9.75
C GLY A 237 -5.38 1.80 -10.92
N HIS A 238 -6.27 2.77 -10.72
CA HIS A 238 -6.89 3.46 -11.84
C HIS A 238 -5.79 4.23 -12.59
N LEU A 239 -5.02 5.06 -11.89
CA LEU A 239 -3.85 5.70 -12.49
C LEU A 239 -2.56 5.13 -11.88
N ASP A 240 -1.63 4.69 -12.72
CA ASP A 240 -0.32 4.21 -12.28
C ASP A 240 0.77 5.13 -12.85
N PHE A 241 1.46 5.85 -11.98
CA PHE A 241 2.50 6.81 -12.32
C PHE A 241 3.87 6.17 -12.17
N TYR A 242 4.72 6.31 -13.20
CA TYR A 242 6.08 5.79 -13.24
C TYR A 242 7.06 6.96 -13.47
N PRO A 243 7.23 7.87 -12.49
CA PRO A 243 8.19 8.96 -12.59
C PRO A 243 9.58 8.41 -12.90
N ASN A 244 10.32 9.04 -13.82
CA ASN A 244 11.64 8.57 -14.23
C ASN A 244 11.66 7.09 -14.74
N GLY A 245 10.52 6.59 -15.23
CA GLY A 245 10.35 5.20 -15.65
C GLY A 245 10.07 4.22 -14.51
N GLY A 246 9.99 4.70 -13.27
CA GLY A 246 9.54 3.96 -12.08
C GLY A 246 10.52 2.95 -11.49
N LYS A 247 11.78 2.95 -11.94
CA LYS A 247 12.79 1.95 -11.53
C LYS A 247 13.90 2.52 -10.65
N HIS A 248 14.60 3.51 -11.19
CA HIS A 248 15.77 4.16 -10.60
C HIS A 248 15.53 5.66 -10.57
N MET A 249 15.50 6.23 -9.38
CA MET A 249 15.18 7.63 -9.16
C MET A 249 16.46 8.47 -9.12
N PRO A 250 16.49 9.63 -9.79
CA PRO A 250 17.63 10.53 -9.71
C PRO A 250 18.02 10.87 -8.27
N GLY A 251 19.33 10.82 -8.00
CA GLY A 251 19.90 11.07 -6.66
C GLY A 251 19.84 9.88 -5.70
N CYS A 252 19.38 8.70 -6.15
CA CYS A 252 19.63 7.44 -5.47
C CYS A 252 20.80 6.74 -6.21
N GLU A 253 22.01 6.78 -5.63
CA GLU A 253 23.20 6.21 -6.27
C GLU A 253 23.07 4.68 -6.45
N ASP A 254 23.31 4.20 -7.67
CA ASP A 254 23.16 2.80 -8.05
C ASP A 254 24.27 1.94 -7.43
N LEU A 255 23.98 1.30 -6.29
CA LEU A 255 24.78 0.17 -5.80
C LEU A 255 24.41 -1.10 -6.58
N ILE A 256 24.60 -1.11 -7.90
CA ILE A 256 24.54 -2.35 -8.70
C ILE A 256 25.89 -3.05 -8.54
N THR A 257 26.13 -3.64 -7.35
CA THR A 257 27.13 -4.68 -7.22
C THR A 257 26.42 -6.01 -7.46
N PRO A 258 26.82 -6.83 -8.46
CA PRO A 258 26.18 -8.12 -8.70
C PRO A 258 26.17 -8.96 -7.42
N LEU A 259 25.08 -9.71 -7.21
CA LEU A 259 24.88 -10.69 -6.13
C LEU A 259 25.97 -11.77 -6.02
N PHE A 260 27.07 -11.70 -6.78
CA PHE A 260 28.18 -12.65 -6.79
C PHE A 260 29.51 -12.05 -6.29
N LYS A 261 29.54 -10.78 -5.86
CA LYS A 261 30.70 -10.14 -5.18
C LYS A 261 30.35 -9.79 -3.72
N PHE A 262 29.79 -10.74 -2.98
CA PHE A 262 29.29 -10.53 -1.61
C PHE A 262 30.39 -10.38 -0.57
N ASP A 263 30.46 -9.20 0.05
CA ASP A 263 30.88 -9.04 1.44
C ASP A 263 29.67 -8.57 2.25
N PHE A 264 29.17 -9.43 3.14
CA PHE A 264 27.92 -9.24 3.90
C PHE A 264 27.96 -8.07 4.88
N ASN A 265 29.13 -7.66 5.37
CA ASN A 265 29.23 -6.69 6.47
C ASN A 265 29.40 -5.25 5.97
N ALA A 266 30.13 -5.03 4.87
CA ALA A 266 30.28 -3.70 4.26
C ALA A 266 29.02 -3.23 3.50
N TYR A 267 28.17 -4.17 3.07
CA TYR A 267 27.05 -3.92 2.16
C TYR A 267 25.69 -3.73 2.87
N LYS A 268 25.58 -4.06 4.16
CA LYS A 268 24.31 -3.98 4.91
C LYS A 268 23.78 -2.54 5.01
N GLU A 269 24.65 -1.56 5.19
CA GLU A 269 24.26 -0.14 5.23
C GLU A 269 23.96 0.43 3.84
N GLY A 270 24.78 0.08 2.82
CA GLY A 270 24.60 0.55 1.44
C GLY A 270 23.34 0.00 0.76
N VAL A 271 23.03 -1.29 0.95
CA VAL A 271 21.80 -1.93 0.41
C VAL A 271 20.56 -1.38 1.08
N THR A 272 20.56 -1.29 2.41
CA THR A 272 19.44 -0.72 3.15
C THR A 272 19.20 0.72 2.69
N SER A 273 20.27 1.52 2.54
CA SER A 273 20.21 2.88 1.99
C SER A 273 19.67 2.95 0.55
N PHE A 274 20.05 2.01 -0.32
CA PHE A 274 19.56 1.96 -1.71
C PHE A 274 18.09 1.58 -1.82
N PHE A 275 17.68 0.50 -1.13
CA PHE A 275 16.29 0.07 -1.01
C PHE A 275 15.45 1.22 -0.47
N ASP A 276 15.90 1.85 0.62
CA ASP A 276 15.18 2.93 1.25
C ASP A 276 15.13 4.18 0.35
N CYS A 277 16.16 4.49 -0.44
CA CYS A 277 16.16 5.70 -1.27
C CYS A 277 15.12 5.63 -2.40
N ASN A 278 15.21 4.64 -3.30
CA ASN A 278 14.28 4.54 -4.43
C ASN A 278 12.85 4.29 -3.95
N HIS A 279 12.69 3.45 -2.92
CA HIS A 279 11.37 3.12 -2.37
C HIS A 279 10.72 4.31 -1.65
N ALA A 280 11.50 5.14 -0.94
CA ALA A 280 11.00 6.34 -0.26
C ALA A 280 10.65 7.50 -1.21
N ARG A 281 11.16 7.49 -2.45
CA ARG A 281 10.89 8.57 -3.41
C ARG A 281 9.41 8.74 -3.71
N SER A 282 8.63 7.66 -3.72
CA SER A 282 7.17 7.72 -3.91
C SER A 282 6.48 8.66 -2.92
N HIS A 283 6.74 8.49 -1.62
CA HIS A 283 6.15 9.37 -0.60
C HIS A 283 6.76 10.78 -0.59
N ARG A 284 8.00 10.96 -1.06
CA ARG A 284 8.62 12.29 -1.22
C ARG A 284 7.97 13.07 -2.36
N PHE A 285 7.82 12.47 -3.54
CA PHE A 285 7.12 13.09 -4.67
C PHE A 285 5.67 13.43 -4.32
N TYR A 286 4.96 12.51 -3.64
CA TYR A 286 3.62 12.79 -3.17
C TYR A 286 3.58 13.94 -2.15
N THR A 287 4.57 14.02 -1.25
CA THR A 287 4.64 15.13 -0.28
C THR A 287 4.88 16.46 -1.00
N GLU A 288 5.74 16.49 -2.00
CA GLU A 288 6.07 17.68 -2.78
C GLU A 288 4.88 18.15 -3.64
N SER A 289 4.14 17.21 -4.24
CA SER A 289 2.98 17.53 -5.09
C SER A 289 1.82 18.19 -4.31
N ILE A 290 1.76 18.00 -3.00
CA ILE A 290 0.80 18.71 -2.15
C ILE A 290 1.12 20.21 -2.07
N LEU A 291 2.40 20.58 -2.13
CA LEU A 291 2.85 21.97 -2.05
C LEU A 291 2.84 22.66 -3.41
N ASP A 292 3.09 21.90 -4.49
CA ASP A 292 3.08 22.39 -5.87
C ASP A 292 2.23 21.47 -6.76
N PRO A 293 0.95 21.83 -6.98
CA PRO A 293 0.03 21.03 -7.81
C PRO A 293 0.48 20.88 -9.28
N ASP A 294 1.34 21.77 -9.79
CA ASP A 294 1.78 21.80 -11.17
C ASP A 294 3.17 21.16 -11.37
N ALA A 295 3.86 20.77 -10.28
CA ALA A 295 5.22 20.21 -10.34
C ALA A 295 5.34 18.86 -11.05
N PHE A 296 4.27 18.04 -11.05
CA PHE A 296 4.31 16.64 -11.50
C PHE A 296 3.29 16.36 -12.61
N ILE A 297 3.40 17.08 -13.73
CA ILE A 297 2.63 16.77 -14.93
C ILE A 297 3.08 15.42 -15.48
N ALA A 298 2.13 14.48 -15.60
CA ALA A 298 2.38 13.15 -16.13
C ALA A 298 1.61 12.90 -17.43
N TYR A 299 2.22 12.15 -18.34
CA TYR A 299 1.70 11.89 -19.67
C TYR A 299 1.33 10.42 -19.83
N PRO A 300 0.12 10.11 -20.31
CA PRO A 300 -0.26 8.73 -20.60
C PRO A 300 0.58 8.20 -21.77
N CYS A 301 1.28 7.09 -21.57
CA CYS A 301 2.07 6.43 -22.60
C CYS A 301 1.99 4.91 -22.46
N ARG A 302 2.31 4.19 -23.54
CA ARG A 302 2.40 2.72 -23.49
C ARG A 302 3.63 2.21 -22.72
N SER A 303 4.72 2.96 -22.78
CA SER A 303 5.97 2.64 -22.07
C SER A 303 6.83 3.88 -21.86
N TYR A 304 7.81 3.79 -20.96
CA TYR A 304 8.76 4.87 -20.71
C TYR A 304 9.71 5.11 -21.90
N GLU A 305 10.05 4.07 -22.66
CA GLU A 305 10.83 4.20 -23.89
C GLU A 305 10.07 5.00 -24.94
N SER A 306 8.76 4.76 -25.06
CA SER A 306 7.89 5.52 -25.95
C SER A 306 7.80 6.98 -25.51
N PHE A 307 7.67 7.23 -24.21
CA PHE A 307 7.68 8.58 -23.62
C PHE A 307 8.97 9.35 -23.97
N LYS A 308 10.14 8.72 -23.79
CA LYS A 308 11.43 9.31 -24.14
C LYS A 308 11.59 9.55 -25.65
N ALA A 309 11.12 8.61 -26.48
CA ALA A 309 11.24 8.72 -27.93
C ALA A 309 10.48 9.91 -28.52
N VAL A 310 9.35 10.31 -27.91
CA VAL A 310 8.52 11.43 -28.36
C VAL A 310 8.79 12.74 -27.61
N GLY A 311 9.92 12.84 -26.89
CA GLY A 311 10.31 14.05 -26.18
C GLY A 311 9.39 14.42 -25.02
N GLY A 312 8.72 13.46 -24.41
CA GLY A 312 7.99 13.64 -23.16
C GLY A 312 6.64 14.38 -23.24
N THR A 313 6.11 14.67 -24.43
CA THR A 313 4.87 15.48 -24.57
C THR A 313 3.84 14.92 -25.56
N ASN A 314 4.22 13.98 -26.43
CA ASN A 314 3.42 13.59 -27.62
C ASN A 314 2.91 12.14 -27.65
N CYS A 315 2.84 11.45 -26.51
CA CYS A 315 2.40 10.05 -26.47
C CYS A 315 0.94 9.82 -26.92
N LEU A 316 0.10 10.86 -26.97
CA LEU A 316 -1.33 10.78 -27.27
C LEU A 316 -1.69 10.82 -28.76
N LEU A 317 -0.72 10.89 -29.68
CA LEU A 317 -1.00 11.04 -31.11
C LEU A 317 -1.51 9.78 -31.85
N ASN A 318 -1.67 8.62 -31.18
CA ASN A 318 -2.06 7.36 -31.86
C ASN A 318 -3.17 6.53 -31.18
N SER A 319 -3.96 7.09 -30.26
CA SER A 319 -5.18 6.42 -29.80
C SER A 319 -6.26 7.42 -29.46
N VAL A 320 -7.17 7.64 -30.42
CA VAL A 320 -8.51 8.17 -30.16
C VAL A 320 -9.31 7.05 -29.50
N GLU A 321 -8.99 6.76 -28.24
CA GLU A 321 -9.88 6.05 -27.35
C GLU A 321 -10.05 6.96 -26.14
N THR A 322 -11.30 7.37 -25.91
CA THR A 322 -11.81 7.96 -24.67
C THR A 322 -10.93 7.58 -23.49
N ILE A 323 -10.30 8.58 -22.83
CA ILE A 323 -9.50 8.39 -21.63
C ILE A 323 -10.42 7.81 -20.55
N SER A 324 -10.52 6.48 -20.53
CA SER A 324 -10.80 5.75 -19.31
C SER A 324 -9.75 6.23 -18.32
N LEU A 325 -10.16 6.59 -17.10
CA LEU A 325 -9.27 6.96 -16.00
C LEU A 325 -8.37 5.78 -15.55
N LYS A 326 -8.07 4.84 -16.45
CA LYS A 326 -7.27 3.63 -16.30
C LYS A 326 -6.03 3.70 -17.19
N GLY A 327 -4.83 3.76 -16.63
CA GLY A 327 -3.62 3.73 -17.45
C GLY A 327 -2.30 4.03 -16.73
N ALA A 328 -1.20 3.83 -17.46
CA ALA A 328 0.15 4.16 -17.03
C ALA A 328 0.54 5.57 -17.49
N TYR A 329 1.07 6.37 -16.57
CA TYR A 329 1.46 7.76 -16.76
C TYR A 329 2.94 7.93 -16.41
N PHE A 330 3.65 8.71 -17.21
CA PHE A 330 5.09 8.92 -17.04
C PHE A 330 5.36 10.41 -16.88
N SER A 331 6.24 10.76 -15.95
CA SER A 331 6.81 12.09 -15.82
C SER A 331 8.33 12.01 -15.94
N MET A 332 8.95 13.12 -16.35
CA MET A 332 10.36 13.35 -16.07
C MET A 332 10.59 13.48 -14.57
#